data_AF-A0AAV4T8Q2-F1
#
_entry.id   AF-A0AAV4T8Q2-F1
#
_cell.length_a   1.000
_cell.length_b   1.000
_cell.length_c   1.000
_cell.angle_alpha   90.00
_cell.angle_beta   90.00
_cell.angle_gamma   90.00
#
_symmetry.space_group_name_H-M   'P 1'
#
loop_
_entity.id
_entity.type
_entity.pdbx_description
1 polymer ?
#
loop_
_entity_poly.entity_id
_entity_poly.type
_entity_poly.pdbx_seq_one_letter_code
_entity_poly.pdbx_strand_id
1 'polypeptide(L)'
;MSGDNYYVELLMQNEIFHKLYRKKESFDSLEFAIQLRTNQKTILDAAEYLQSLKRHFITIKQQVFEREWKLTSEGEKVVADGSYEARIFSAIPPEGIALQKLLNSVPRDIIGFNRAMLAGWIYPEEKDGATLVFRKVDTIVD
;
A
#
# COMPACT_ATOMS: atom_id res chain seq x y z
N MET A 1 27.57 -16.83 -18.33
CA MET A 1 26.30 -17.57 -18.17
C MET A 1 26.64 -19.05 -18.25
N SER A 2 26.37 -19.84 -17.21
CA SER A 2 26.65 -21.28 -17.21
C SER A 2 25.73 -22.01 -18.20
N GLY A 3 26.19 -23.12 -18.77
CA GLY A 3 25.45 -23.89 -19.78
C GLY A 3 24.04 -24.31 -19.33
N ASP A 4 23.86 -24.57 -18.03
CA ASP A 4 22.56 -24.96 -17.45
C ASP A 4 21.47 -23.91 -17.65
N ASN A 5 21.82 -22.62 -17.61
CA ASN A 5 20.83 -21.54 -17.74
C ASN A 5 20.28 -21.45 -19.18
N TYR A 6 21.13 -21.72 -20.17
CA TYR A 6 20.73 -21.71 -21.58
C TYR A 6 19.75 -22.85 -21.92
N TYR A 7 19.95 -24.04 -21.34
CA TYR A 7 19.04 -25.17 -21.56
C TYR A 7 17.66 -24.93 -20.95
N VAL A 8 17.61 -24.33 -19.75
CA VAL A 8 16.34 -23.98 -19.09
C VAL A 8 15.58 -22.96 -19.93
N GLU A 9 16.27 -21.94 -20.46
CA GLU A 9 15.65 -20.92 -21.31
C GLU A 9 15.07 -21.52 -22.60
N LEU A 10 15.85 -22.35 -23.32
CA LEU A 10 15.40 -23.00 -24.55
C LEU A 10 14.20 -23.94 -24.31
N LEU A 11 14.21 -24.66 -23.17
CA LEU A 11 13.11 -25.52 -22.77
C LEU A 11 11.82 -24.71 -22.57
N MET A 12 11.89 -23.57 -21.87
CA MET A 12 10.72 -22.71 -21.64
C MET A 12 10.16 -22.14 -22.94
N GLN A 13 11.02 -21.75 -23.88
CA GLN A 13 10.59 -21.27 -25.20
C GLN A 13 9.77 -22.34 -25.94
N ASN A 14 10.23 -23.60 -25.95
CA ASN A 14 9.53 -24.71 -26.59
C ASN A 14 8.18 -25.00 -25.90
N GLU A 15 8.14 -24.98 -24.57
CA GLU A 15 6.90 -25.20 -23.82
C GLU A 15 5.85 -24.11 -24.11
N ILE A 16 6.27 -22.83 -24.20
CA ILE A 16 5.40 -21.72 -24.60
C ILE A 16 4.80 -21.98 -25.98
N PHE A 17 5.62 -22.36 -26.96
CA PHE A 17 5.14 -22.65 -28.31
C PHE A 17 4.17 -23.83 -28.34
N HIS A 18 4.48 -24.93 -27.66
CA HIS A 18 3.59 -26.09 -27.60
C HIS A 18 2.26 -25.77 -26.94
N LYS A 19 2.27 -24.98 -25.86
CA LYS A 19 1.05 -24.54 -25.19
C LYS A 19 0.16 -23.70 -26.11
N LEU A 20 0.73 -22.68 -26.78
CA LEU A 20 0.01 -21.84 -27.73
C LEU A 20 -0.52 -22.63 -28.92
N TYR A 21 0.29 -23.53 -29.48
CA TYR A 21 -0.10 -24.34 -30.63
C TYR A 21 -1.25 -25.30 -30.30
N ARG A 22 -1.22 -25.96 -29.14
CA ARG A 22 -2.25 -26.93 -28.72
C ARG A 22 -3.57 -26.25 -28.37
N LYS A 23 -3.52 -25.12 -27.65
CA LYS A 23 -4.73 -24.44 -27.18
C LYS A 23 -5.33 -23.48 -28.20
N LYS A 24 -4.52 -22.97 -29.13
CA LYS A 24 -4.89 -21.90 -30.09
C LYS A 24 -5.46 -20.64 -29.42
N GLU A 25 -5.16 -20.44 -28.15
CA GLU A 25 -5.64 -19.34 -27.30
C GLU A 25 -4.50 -18.83 -26.41
N SER A 26 -4.64 -17.60 -25.92
CA SER A 26 -3.73 -17.04 -24.91
C SER A 26 -3.86 -17.78 -23.58
N PHE A 27 -2.80 -17.79 -22.77
CA PHE A 27 -2.81 -18.38 -21.44
C PHE A 27 -2.19 -17.45 -20.40
N ASP A 28 -2.53 -17.68 -19.13
CA ASP A 28 -2.00 -16.97 -17.98
C ASP A 28 -0.61 -17.51 -17.60
N SER A 29 0.38 -16.62 -17.47
CA SER A 29 1.77 -17.02 -17.20
C SER A 29 1.96 -17.59 -15.80
N LEU A 30 1.14 -17.20 -14.81
CA LEU A 30 1.18 -17.73 -13.46
C LEU A 30 0.58 -19.13 -13.41
N GLU A 31 -0.59 -19.32 -14.03
CA GLU A 31 -1.22 -20.65 -14.12
C GLU A 31 -0.29 -21.64 -14.83
N PHE A 32 0.37 -21.18 -15.89
CA PHE A 32 1.32 -22.01 -16.63
C PHE A 32 2.58 -22.35 -15.81
N ALA A 33 3.08 -21.41 -15.01
CA ALA A 33 4.19 -21.66 -14.08
C ALA A 33 3.86 -22.75 -13.06
N ILE A 34 2.64 -22.72 -12.52
CA ILE A 34 2.13 -23.74 -11.60
C ILE A 34 2.07 -25.11 -12.28
N GLN A 35 1.55 -25.17 -13.52
CA GLN A 35 1.46 -26.42 -14.29
C GLN A 35 2.85 -27.05 -14.54
N LEU A 36 3.85 -26.22 -14.86
CA LEU A 36 5.22 -26.67 -15.11
C LEU A 36 6.08 -26.83 -13.85
N ARG A 37 5.53 -26.50 -12.66
CA ARG A 37 6.25 -26.47 -11.38
C ARG A 37 7.55 -25.67 -11.46
N THR A 38 7.49 -24.51 -12.12
CA THR A 38 8.61 -23.60 -12.33
C THR A 38 8.30 -22.19 -11.84
N ASN A 39 9.29 -21.31 -11.84
CA ASN A 39 9.11 -19.91 -11.47
C ASN A 39 8.45 -19.14 -12.61
N GLN A 40 7.41 -18.35 -12.30
CA GLN A 40 6.75 -17.47 -13.28
C GLN A 40 7.74 -16.55 -13.99
N LYS A 41 8.75 -16.05 -13.28
CA LYS A 41 9.81 -15.20 -13.85
C LYS A 41 10.52 -15.89 -15.01
N THR A 42 10.84 -17.18 -14.90
CA THR A 42 11.53 -17.91 -15.97
C THR A 42 10.69 -17.99 -17.25
N ILE A 43 9.37 -18.13 -17.11
CA ILE A 43 8.44 -18.13 -18.25
C ILE A 43 8.32 -16.72 -18.85
N LEU A 44 8.23 -15.68 -18.01
CA LEU A 44 8.17 -14.29 -18.46
C LEU A 44 9.44 -13.88 -19.21
N ASP A 45 10.62 -14.20 -18.67
CA ASP A 45 11.91 -13.88 -19.30
C ASP A 45 12.02 -14.57 -20.68
N ALA A 46 11.62 -15.85 -20.79
CA ALA A 46 11.59 -16.58 -22.07
C ALA A 46 10.56 -16.00 -23.05
N ALA A 47 9.39 -15.60 -22.57
CA ALA A 47 8.36 -14.97 -23.39
C ALA A 47 8.82 -13.59 -23.91
N GLU A 48 9.43 -12.77 -23.05
CA GLU A 48 9.98 -11.46 -23.41
C GLU A 48 11.08 -11.59 -24.45
N TYR A 49 11.95 -12.59 -24.30
CA TYR A 49 12.92 -12.93 -25.33
C TYR A 49 12.24 -13.23 -26.67
N LEU A 50 11.26 -14.14 -26.71
CA LEU A 50 10.53 -14.50 -27.93
C LEU A 50 9.80 -13.31 -28.57
N GLN A 51 9.28 -12.39 -27.75
CA GLN A 51 8.64 -11.16 -28.21
C GLN A 51 9.66 -10.16 -28.77
N SER A 52 10.85 -10.06 -28.18
CA SER A 52 11.92 -9.14 -28.59
C SER A 52 12.59 -9.51 -29.93
N LEU A 53 12.47 -10.78 -30.34
CA LEU A 53 12.98 -11.23 -31.63
C LEU A 53 12.27 -10.48 -32.76
N LYS A 54 13.02 -10.05 -33.79
CA LYS A 54 12.51 -9.23 -34.92
C LYS A 54 11.23 -9.77 -35.59
N ARG A 55 10.98 -11.08 -35.47
CA ARG A 55 9.82 -11.78 -36.04
C ARG A 55 8.59 -11.77 -35.12
N HIS A 56 8.69 -11.29 -33.89
CA HIS A 56 7.63 -11.19 -32.88
C HIS A 56 6.79 -12.47 -32.81
N PHE A 57 7.44 -13.59 -32.46
CA PHE A 57 6.81 -14.92 -32.52
C PHE A 57 5.59 -15.06 -31.61
N ILE A 58 5.51 -14.25 -30.56
CA ILE A 58 4.39 -14.19 -29.62
C ILE A 58 4.05 -12.73 -29.30
N THR A 59 2.83 -12.51 -28.79
CA THR A 59 2.42 -11.24 -28.20
C THR A 59 2.08 -11.45 -26.73
N ILE A 60 2.76 -10.71 -25.85
CA ILE A 60 2.45 -10.66 -24.43
C ILE A 60 1.45 -9.53 -24.22
N LYS A 61 0.30 -9.84 -23.61
CA LYS A 61 -0.64 -8.84 -23.12
C LYS A 61 -0.42 -8.69 -21.62
N GLN A 62 -0.16 -7.46 -21.18
CA GLN A 62 -0.10 -7.18 -19.76
C GLN A 62 -1.52 -7.33 -19.19
N GLN A 63 -1.67 -8.22 -18.21
CA GLN A 63 -2.92 -8.32 -17.46
C GLN A 63 -3.07 -7.04 -16.64
N VAL A 64 -4.24 -6.42 -16.70
CA VAL A 64 -4.60 -5.31 -15.83
C VAL A 64 -4.69 -5.89 -14.42
N PHE A 65 -3.77 -5.52 -13.54
CA PHE A 65 -3.88 -5.90 -12.13
C PHE A 65 -5.17 -5.31 -11.57
N GLU A 66 -6.09 -6.16 -11.11
CA GLU A 66 -7.18 -5.72 -10.25
C GLU A 66 -6.57 -5.23 -8.94
N ARG A 67 -6.59 -3.91 -8.74
CA ARG A 67 -6.14 -3.30 -7.49
C ARG A 67 -7.35 -3.12 -6.58
N GLU A 68 -7.40 -3.93 -5.53
CA GLU A 68 -8.35 -3.71 -4.44
C GLU A 68 -7.73 -2.78 -3.39
N TRP A 69 -8.40 -1.66 -3.11
CA TRP A 69 -8.07 -0.81 -1.97
C TRP A 69 -8.87 -1.29 -0.76
N LYS A 70 -8.19 -1.74 0.29
CA LYS A 70 -8.80 -2.15 1.55
C LYS A 70 -8.28 -1.26 2.66
N LEU A 71 -9.16 -0.93 3.60
CA LEU A 71 -8.73 -0.26 4.82
C LEU A 71 -7.82 -1.21 5.60
N THR A 72 -6.76 -0.65 6.17
CA THR A 72 -6.01 -1.33 7.22
C THR A 72 -6.83 -1.26 8.51
N SER A 73 -6.51 -2.10 9.49
CA SER A 73 -7.14 -2.02 10.83
C SER A 73 -6.97 -0.65 11.49
N GLU A 74 -5.91 0.08 11.11
CA GLU A 74 -5.74 1.48 11.53
C GLU A 74 -6.71 2.41 10.80
N GLY A 75 -6.86 2.27 9.49
CA GLY A 75 -7.81 3.04 8.70
C GLY A 75 -9.26 2.83 9.13
N GLU A 76 -9.64 1.60 9.48
CA GLU A 76 -10.97 1.29 10.05
C GLU A 76 -11.22 2.08 11.34
N LYS A 77 -10.22 2.16 12.23
CA LYS A 77 -10.33 2.96 13.45
C LYS A 77 -10.47 4.44 13.15
N VAL A 78 -9.71 4.98 12.19
CA VAL A 78 -9.81 6.39 11.79
C VAL A 78 -11.22 6.71 11.30
N VAL A 79 -11.85 5.84 10.53
CA VAL A 79 -13.24 6.02 10.09
C VAL A 79 -14.23 5.92 11.26
N ALA A 80 -13.99 5.02 12.22
CA ALA A 80 -14.89 4.78 13.33
C ALA A 80 -14.85 5.88 14.41
N ASP A 81 -13.65 6.31 14.81
CA ASP A 81 -13.46 7.26 15.93
C ASP A 81 -12.87 8.61 15.51
N GLY A 82 -12.76 8.87 14.20
CA GLY A 82 -12.16 10.08 13.63
C GLY A 82 -10.63 10.02 13.51
N SER A 83 -10.03 11.00 12.84
CA SER A 83 -8.57 11.14 12.75
C SER A 83 -7.92 11.40 14.12
N TYR A 84 -6.61 11.23 14.20
CA TYR A 84 -5.89 11.41 15.46
C TYR A 84 -5.98 12.85 15.97
N GLU A 85 -5.92 13.82 15.07
CA GLU A 85 -6.09 15.24 15.36
C GLU A 85 -7.51 15.59 15.79
N ALA A 86 -8.53 15.00 15.18
CA ALA A 86 -9.93 15.20 15.56
C ALA A 86 -10.23 14.63 16.96
N ARG A 87 -9.65 13.48 17.29
CA ARG A 87 -9.71 12.90 18.64
C ARG A 87 -9.06 13.80 19.68
N ILE A 88 -7.87 14.34 19.38
CA ILE A 88 -7.17 15.28 20.27
C ILE A 88 -7.99 16.55 20.49
N PHE A 89 -8.51 17.15 19.42
CA PHE A 89 -9.38 18.32 19.51
C PHE A 89 -10.60 18.04 20.39
N SER A 90 -11.26 16.91 20.17
CA SER A 90 -12.46 16.49 20.90
C SER A 90 -12.19 16.24 22.39
N ALA A 91 -10.98 15.79 22.75
CA ALA A 91 -10.58 15.55 24.14
C ALA A 91 -10.30 16.84 24.96
N ILE A 92 -10.11 17.99 24.30
CA ILE A 92 -9.87 19.27 24.98
C ILE A 92 -11.22 19.90 25.37
N PRO A 93 -11.50 20.17 26.64
CA PRO A 93 -12.72 20.87 27.04
C PRO A 93 -12.58 22.40 26.84
N PRO A 94 -13.69 23.17 26.90
CA PRO A 94 -13.65 24.63 26.69
C PRO A 94 -12.71 25.38 27.64
N GLU A 95 -12.58 24.92 28.88
CA GLU A 95 -11.68 25.45 29.91
C GLU A 95 -10.20 25.07 29.70
N GLY A 96 -9.89 24.28 28.67
CA GLY A 96 -8.56 23.76 28.40
C GLY A 96 -8.18 22.55 29.25
N ILE A 97 -7.05 21.92 28.91
CA ILE A 97 -6.54 20.73 29.59
C ILE A 97 -5.02 20.78 29.68
N ALA A 98 -4.46 20.26 30.78
CA ALA A 98 -3.00 20.11 30.91
C ALA A 98 -2.45 19.18 29.83
N LEU A 99 -1.35 19.58 29.18
CA LEU A 99 -0.73 18.83 28.08
C LEU A 99 -0.47 17.36 28.45
N GLN A 100 0.13 17.12 29.63
CA GLN A 100 0.39 15.76 30.12
C GLN A 100 -0.88 14.91 30.28
N LYS A 101 -1.99 15.53 30.70
CA LYS A 101 -3.27 14.83 30.84
C LYS A 101 -3.89 14.51 29.47
N LEU A 102 -3.79 15.44 28.52
CA LEU A 102 -4.24 15.25 27.15
C LEU A 102 -3.49 14.09 26.47
N LEU A 103 -2.16 14.11 26.57
CA LEU A 103 -1.29 13.10 25.97
C LEU A 103 -1.57 11.69 26.52
N ASN A 104 -1.91 11.57 27.81
CA ASN A 104 -2.30 10.28 28.40
C ASN A 104 -3.74 9.83 28.08
N SER A 105 -4.58 10.69 27.50
CA SER A 105 -6.02 10.41 27.30
C SER A 105 -6.36 9.79 25.94
N VAL A 106 -5.48 9.93 24.94
CA VAL A 106 -5.74 9.48 23.57
C VAL A 106 -4.57 8.61 23.07
N PRO A 107 -4.82 7.43 22.47
CA PRO A 107 -3.76 6.66 21.82
C PRO A 107 -3.14 7.42 20.64
N ARG A 108 -1.80 7.33 20.47
CA ARG A 108 -1.04 8.07 19.44
C ARG A 108 -1.20 9.59 19.52
N ASP A 109 -1.34 10.05 20.75
CA ASP A 109 -1.34 11.42 21.23
C ASP A 109 -0.35 12.38 20.54
N ILE A 110 0.93 12.04 20.42
CA ILE A 110 1.95 12.96 19.87
C ILE A 110 1.67 13.28 18.40
N ILE A 111 1.23 12.29 17.61
CA ILE A 111 0.97 12.48 16.18
C ILE A 111 -0.28 13.35 16.01
N GLY A 112 -1.37 13.01 16.71
CA GLY A 112 -2.62 13.76 16.66
C GLY A 112 -2.44 15.20 17.16
N PHE A 113 -1.67 15.40 18.22
CA PHE A 113 -1.37 16.71 18.77
C PHE A 113 -0.63 17.60 17.77
N ASN A 114 0.46 17.09 17.16
CA ASN A 114 1.21 17.83 16.16
C ASN A 114 0.36 18.16 14.93
N ARG A 115 -0.50 17.24 14.49
CA ARG A 115 -1.43 17.48 13.36
C ARG A 115 -2.49 18.52 13.69
N ALA A 116 -3.10 18.45 14.87
CA ALA A 116 -4.07 19.45 15.33
C ALA A 116 -3.45 20.84 15.49
N MET A 117 -2.20 20.92 15.97
CA MET A 117 -1.45 22.18 16.03
C MET A 117 -1.18 22.76 14.63
N LEU A 118 -0.68 21.94 13.69
CA LEU A 118 -0.41 22.36 12.31
C LEU A 118 -1.68 22.78 11.57
N ALA A 119 -2.81 22.13 11.84
CA ALA A 119 -4.11 22.51 11.31
C ALA A 119 -4.68 23.80 11.95
N GLY A 120 -4.03 24.32 13.00
CA GLY A 120 -4.47 25.51 13.71
C GLY A 120 -5.74 25.30 14.54
N TRP A 121 -6.05 24.06 14.91
CA TRP A 121 -7.25 23.73 15.68
C TRP A 121 -7.06 23.91 17.19
N ILE A 122 -5.83 23.81 17.66
CA ILE A 122 -5.46 23.90 19.07
C ILE A 122 -4.27 24.83 19.24
N TYR A 123 -4.08 25.34 20.46
CA TYR A 123 -2.89 26.08 20.83
C TYR A 123 -2.47 25.76 22.28
N PRO A 124 -1.16 25.63 22.55
CA PRO A 124 -0.63 25.55 23.91
C PRO A 124 -0.43 26.95 24.49
N GLU A 125 -0.57 27.06 25.81
CA GLU A 125 -0.28 28.26 26.60
C GLU A 125 0.41 27.85 27.91
N GLU A 126 1.51 28.52 28.24
CA GLU A 126 2.22 28.30 29.50
C GLU A 126 1.58 29.14 30.61
N LYS A 127 1.15 28.48 31.69
CA LYS A 127 0.54 29.14 32.85
C LYS A 127 1.03 28.53 34.14
N ASP A 128 1.53 29.36 35.05
CA ASP A 128 2.01 28.96 36.38
C ASP A 128 3.02 27.78 36.36
N GLY A 129 3.85 27.72 35.31
CA GLY A 129 4.86 26.67 35.13
C GLY A 129 4.34 25.36 34.52
N ALA A 130 3.10 25.34 34.02
CA ALA A 130 2.52 24.20 33.32
C ALA A 130 1.95 24.59 31.95
N THR A 131 2.13 23.71 30.96
CA THR A 131 1.53 23.86 29.63
C THR A 131 0.07 23.41 29.64
N LEU A 132 -0.84 24.34 29.41
CA LEU A 132 -2.24 24.08 29.11
C LEU A 132 -2.45 24.08 27.59
N VAL A 133 -3.43 23.32 27.12
CA VAL A 133 -3.81 23.23 25.72
C VAL A 133 -5.28 23.61 25.59
N PHE A 134 -5.58 24.49 24.65
CA PHE A 134 -6.91 25.00 24.37
C PHE A 134 -7.30 24.75 22.92
N ARG A 135 -8.61 24.72 22.68
CA ARG A 135 -9.16 24.77 21.32
C ARG A 135 -9.03 26.19 20.78
N LYS A 136 -8.53 26.32 19.56
CA LYS A 136 -8.45 27.60 18.84
C LYS A 136 -9.71 27.92 18.04
N VAL A 137 -10.46 26.87 17.69
CA VAL A 137 -11.71 26.93 16.92
C VAL A 137 -12.80 26.20 17.69
N ASP A 138 -14.06 26.59 17.47
CA ASP A 138 -15.20 25.97 18.18
C ASP A 138 -15.53 24.58 17.63
N THR A 139 -15.35 24.40 16.32
CA THR A 139 -15.67 23.16 15.59
C THR A 139 -14.63 22.88 14.51
N ILE A 140 -14.51 21.62 14.12
CA ILE A 140 -13.63 21.14 13.05
C ILE A 140 -14.45 20.31 12.06
N VAL A 141 -13.91 20.13 10.87
CA VAL A 141 -14.34 19.11 9.92
C VAL A 141 -13.18 18.14 9.79
N ASP A 142 -13.46 16.88 10.09
CA ASP A 142 -12.53 15.76 9.93
C ASP A 142 -12.58 15.20 8.50
#